data_AF-A0A3M2M7U6-F1
#
_entry.id   AF-A0A3M2M7U6-F1
#
_cell.length_a   1.000
_cell.length_b   1.000
_cell.length_c   1.000
_cell.angle_alpha   90.00
_cell.angle_beta   90.00
_cell.angle_gamma   90.00
#
_symmetry.space_group_name_H-M   'P 1'
#
loop_
_entity.id
_entity.type
_entity.pdbx_description
1 polymer ?
#
loop_
_entity_poly.entity_id
_entity_poly.type
_entity_poly.pdbx_seq_one_letter_code
_entity_poly.pdbx_strand_id
1 'polypeptide(L)'
;AARRGVAGRLTLVAGDAAGYAADAAHGVFDAVLCVGATHAFGGLERTLAAARRRLAPGGRLVVGEGFWEREPTPAALAGLGAEREDFTDLAGVVALCQAAGLTPVYGHVSTLAEWDDYEWCWTGSLAGWALDHPEHPRAAEAAAEAAEHRAGWLGGYRGVLGFATLVLRGR
;
A
#
# COMPACT_ATOMS: atom_id res chain seq x y z
N ALA A 1 -16.37 -0.51 13.97
CA ALA A 1 -17.31 0.62 13.75
C ALA A 1 -18.10 0.99 15.01
N ALA A 2 -18.86 0.06 15.61
CA ALA A 2 -19.74 0.34 16.76
C ALA A 2 -19.01 0.92 17.99
N ARG A 3 -17.93 0.28 18.48
CA ARG A 3 -17.12 0.80 19.61
C ARG A 3 -16.54 2.20 19.40
N ARG A 4 -16.38 2.65 18.15
CA ARG A 4 -15.84 3.98 17.80
C ARG A 4 -16.95 4.98 17.42
N GLY A 5 -18.22 4.60 17.46
CA GLY A 5 -19.35 5.48 17.15
C GLY A 5 -19.47 5.91 15.69
N VAL A 6 -18.86 5.17 14.75
CA VAL A 6 -18.83 5.54 13.31
C VAL A 6 -19.70 4.65 12.42
N ALA A 7 -20.49 3.75 13.00
CA ALA A 7 -21.28 2.77 12.22
C ALA A 7 -22.27 3.41 11.24
N GLY A 8 -22.85 4.58 11.55
CA GLY A 8 -23.73 5.31 10.63
C GLY A 8 -23.02 6.08 9.50
N ARG A 9 -21.68 6.08 9.49
CA ARG A 9 -20.84 6.80 8.49
C ARG A 9 -19.82 5.90 7.80
N LEU A 10 -19.84 4.59 8.09
CA LEU A 10 -18.89 3.62 7.56
C LEU A 10 -19.65 2.43 6.98
N THR A 11 -19.55 2.28 5.67
CA THR A 11 -19.97 1.07 4.97
C THR A 11 -18.72 0.28 4.63
N LEU A 12 -18.71 -1.00 4.98
CA LEU A 12 -17.64 -1.95 4.62
C LEU A 12 -18.20 -2.90 3.57
N VAL A 13 -17.50 -3.04 2.46
CA VAL A 13 -17.87 -3.94 1.36
C VAL A 13 -16.74 -4.95 1.20
N ALA A 14 -17.08 -6.23 1.32
CA ALA A 14 -16.14 -7.32 1.04
C ALA A 14 -16.26 -7.70 -0.44
N GLY A 15 -15.16 -7.59 -1.18
CA GLY A 15 -15.13 -7.90 -2.60
C GLY A 15 -13.85 -7.44 -3.27
N ASP A 16 -13.78 -7.67 -4.58
CA ASP A 16 -12.68 -7.17 -5.41
C ASP A 16 -12.77 -5.64 -5.58
N ALA A 17 -11.68 -4.95 -5.25
CA ALA A 17 -11.59 -3.50 -5.33
C ALA A 17 -11.69 -3.00 -6.78
N ALA A 18 -11.15 -3.75 -7.75
CA ALA A 18 -11.23 -3.40 -9.16
C ALA A 18 -12.67 -3.49 -9.68
N GLY A 19 -13.38 -4.57 -9.34
CA GLY A 19 -14.81 -4.74 -9.62
C GLY A 19 -15.66 -3.64 -9.00
N TYR A 20 -15.43 -3.31 -7.72
CA TYR A 20 -16.14 -2.21 -7.05
C TYR A 20 -15.90 -0.86 -7.76
N ALA A 21 -14.64 -0.56 -8.12
CA ALA A 21 -14.32 0.67 -8.83
C ALA A 21 -14.85 0.71 -10.28
N ALA A 22 -15.21 -0.43 -10.88
CA ALA A 22 -15.79 -0.50 -12.21
C ALA A 22 -17.30 -0.24 -12.22
N ASP A 23 -18.03 -0.55 -11.15
CA ASP A 23 -19.49 -0.39 -11.10
C ASP A 23 -19.92 1.07 -10.94
N ALA A 24 -20.43 1.66 -12.03
CA ALA A 24 -20.91 3.05 -12.08
C ALA A 24 -22.04 3.35 -11.07
N ALA A 25 -22.79 2.34 -10.61
CA ALA A 25 -23.87 2.51 -9.63
C ALA A 25 -23.39 3.07 -8.28
N HIS A 26 -22.10 2.91 -7.96
CA HIS A 26 -21.51 3.47 -6.74
C HIS A 26 -21.21 4.98 -6.82
N GLY A 27 -21.39 5.62 -7.97
CA GLY A 27 -21.20 7.05 -8.14
C GLY A 27 -19.74 7.52 -8.03
N VAL A 28 -19.58 8.79 -7.67
CA VAL A 28 -18.29 9.48 -7.48
C VAL A 28 -18.18 10.04 -6.06
N PHE A 29 -16.95 10.31 -5.63
CA PHE A 29 -16.62 10.72 -4.27
C PHE A 29 -15.75 11.99 -4.29
N ASP A 30 -15.92 12.84 -3.26
CA ASP A 30 -15.07 14.02 -3.06
C ASP A 30 -13.62 13.66 -2.70
N ALA A 31 -13.45 12.47 -2.11
CA ALA A 31 -12.15 11.90 -1.79
C ALA A 31 -12.11 10.40 -2.13
N VAL A 32 -11.05 9.97 -2.83
CA VAL A 32 -10.77 8.56 -3.14
C VAL A 32 -9.40 8.22 -2.57
N LEU A 33 -9.25 7.05 -1.96
CA LEU A 33 -8.02 6.63 -1.31
C LEU A 33 -7.64 5.22 -1.76
N CYS A 34 -6.39 5.02 -2.18
CA CYS A 34 -5.80 3.71 -2.42
C CYS A 34 -4.35 3.73 -1.89
N VAL A 35 -4.14 3.19 -0.70
CA VAL A 35 -2.86 3.31 0.03
C VAL A 35 -2.31 1.91 0.25
N GLY A 36 -1.18 1.58 -0.37
CA GLY A 36 -0.52 0.28 -0.24
C GLY A 36 -1.27 -0.87 -0.90
N ALA A 37 -2.14 -0.56 -1.87
CA ALA A 37 -3.07 -1.52 -2.47
C ALA A 37 -3.17 -1.41 -4.01
N THR A 38 -2.21 -0.76 -4.66
CA THR A 38 -2.25 -0.52 -6.11
C THR A 38 -2.11 -1.80 -6.93
N HIS A 39 -1.45 -2.82 -6.38
CA HIS A 39 -1.37 -4.17 -6.96
C HIS A 39 -2.75 -4.81 -7.15
N ALA A 40 -3.76 -4.46 -6.34
CA ALA A 40 -5.13 -4.93 -6.52
C ALA A 40 -5.77 -4.47 -7.85
N PHE A 41 -5.22 -3.42 -8.47
CA PHE A 41 -5.62 -2.94 -9.80
C PHE A 41 -4.60 -3.33 -10.88
N GLY A 42 -3.53 -4.05 -10.52
CA GLY A 42 -2.41 -4.38 -11.40
C GLY A 42 -1.43 -3.22 -11.59
N GLY A 43 -1.21 -2.39 -10.55
CA GLY A 43 -0.18 -1.36 -10.51
C GLY A 43 -0.70 0.08 -10.44
N LEU A 44 0.21 1.03 -10.27
CA LEU A 44 -0.10 2.44 -10.06
C LEU A 44 -0.95 3.04 -11.19
N GLU A 45 -0.54 2.85 -12.46
CA GLU A 45 -1.24 3.46 -13.60
C GLU A 45 -2.72 3.06 -13.68
N ARG A 46 -2.99 1.76 -13.52
CA ARG A 46 -4.36 1.22 -13.54
C ARG A 46 -5.16 1.69 -12.33
N THR A 47 -4.51 1.80 -11.17
CA THR A 47 -5.10 2.39 -9.97
C THR A 47 -5.51 3.84 -10.21
N LEU A 48 -4.61 4.68 -10.74
CA LEU A 48 -4.89 6.08 -11.03
C LEU A 48 -6.05 6.22 -12.02
N ALA A 49 -6.07 5.41 -13.08
CA ALA A 49 -7.16 5.39 -14.06
C ALA A 49 -8.51 4.99 -13.43
N ALA A 50 -8.51 3.98 -12.55
CA ALA A 50 -9.71 3.52 -11.85
C ALA A 50 -10.21 4.56 -10.84
N ALA A 51 -9.32 5.08 -9.99
CA ALA A 51 -9.64 6.07 -8.98
C ALA A 51 -10.14 7.38 -9.60
N ARG A 52 -9.56 7.83 -10.71
CA ARG A 52 -10.00 9.05 -11.42
C ARG A 52 -11.45 8.96 -11.90
N ARG A 53 -11.93 7.77 -12.31
CA ARG A 53 -13.35 7.58 -12.68
C ARG A 53 -14.31 7.71 -11.51
N ARG A 54 -13.81 7.55 -10.28
CA ARG A 54 -14.59 7.65 -9.04
C ARG A 54 -14.44 9.00 -8.36
N LEU A 55 -13.65 9.91 -8.92
CA LEU A 55 -13.38 11.19 -8.31
C LEU A 55 -14.36 12.25 -8.83
N ALA A 56 -15.06 12.93 -7.91
CA ALA A 56 -15.91 14.06 -8.26
C ALA A 56 -15.07 15.24 -8.80
N PRO A 57 -15.63 16.13 -9.63
CA PRO A 57 -14.95 17.36 -10.05
C PRO A 57 -14.44 18.15 -8.84
N GLY A 58 -13.15 18.51 -8.84
CA GLY A 58 -12.51 19.21 -7.71
C GLY A 58 -12.14 18.34 -6.50
N GLY A 59 -12.41 17.03 -6.56
CA GLY A 59 -12.06 16.06 -5.53
C GLY A 59 -10.56 15.84 -5.34
N ARG A 60 -10.21 15.05 -4.31
CA ARG A 60 -8.82 14.67 -3.98
C ARG A 60 -8.64 13.16 -4.03
N LEU A 61 -7.57 12.71 -4.67
CA LEU A 61 -7.14 11.32 -4.61
C LEU A 61 -5.93 11.22 -3.69
N VAL A 62 -5.94 10.29 -2.73
CA VAL A 62 -4.75 9.91 -1.98
C VAL A 62 -4.26 8.56 -2.50
N VAL A 63 -3.03 8.51 -2.99
CA VAL A 63 -2.38 7.26 -3.37
C VAL A 63 -1.18 7.01 -2.49
N GLY A 64 -1.04 5.79 -1.98
CA GLY A 64 0.14 5.33 -1.28
C GLY A 64 0.82 4.25 -2.11
N GLU A 65 2.06 4.49 -2.53
CA GLU A 65 2.77 3.64 -3.49
C GLU A 65 4.21 3.38 -3.02
N GLY A 66 4.65 2.13 -3.22
CA GLY A 66 6.03 1.72 -3.01
C GLY A 66 6.91 2.23 -4.15
N PHE A 67 8.14 2.61 -3.84
CA PHE A 67 9.09 3.04 -4.85
C PHE A 67 10.51 2.66 -4.42
N TRP A 68 11.43 2.62 -5.37
CA TRP A 68 12.83 2.41 -5.07
C TRP A 68 13.48 3.72 -4.61
N GLU A 69 13.68 3.85 -3.30
CA GLU A 69 14.42 4.95 -2.67
C GLU A 69 15.90 4.90 -3.06
N ARG A 70 16.41 3.68 -3.27
CA ARG A 70 17.75 3.40 -3.79
C ARG A 70 17.67 2.31 -4.83
N GLU A 71 18.69 2.22 -5.68
CA GLU A 71 18.81 1.09 -6.61
C GLU A 71 18.81 -0.24 -5.82
N PRO A 72 17.89 -1.17 -6.13
CA PRO A 72 17.76 -2.38 -5.36
C PRO A 72 18.93 -3.32 -5.60
N THR A 73 19.41 -3.91 -4.51
CA THR A 73 20.38 -4.99 -4.56
C THR A 73 19.67 -6.31 -4.83
N PRO A 74 20.38 -7.35 -5.28
CA PRO A 74 19.80 -8.70 -5.38
C PRO A 74 19.20 -9.20 -4.05
N ALA A 75 19.78 -8.82 -2.91
CA ALA A 75 19.26 -9.15 -1.59
C ALA A 75 17.94 -8.41 -1.28
N ALA A 76 17.79 -7.15 -1.71
CA ALA A 76 16.55 -6.41 -1.56
C ALA A 76 15.43 -6.99 -2.43
N LEU A 77 15.73 -7.33 -3.69
CA LEU A 77 14.78 -7.98 -4.61
C LEU A 77 14.31 -9.33 -4.05
N ALA A 78 15.25 -10.19 -3.64
CA ALA A 78 14.94 -11.49 -3.07
C ALA A 78 14.18 -11.37 -1.74
N GLY A 79 14.58 -10.45 -0.86
CA GLY A 79 13.94 -10.25 0.44
C GLY A 79 12.52 -9.68 0.35
N LEU A 80 12.23 -8.89 -0.70
CA LEU A 80 10.89 -8.35 -0.96
C LEU A 80 10.03 -9.31 -1.81
N GLY A 81 10.65 -10.27 -2.50
CA GLY A 81 9.98 -11.08 -3.52
C GLY A 81 9.53 -10.24 -4.72
N ALA A 82 10.35 -9.27 -5.12
CA ALA A 82 10.04 -8.33 -6.19
C ALA A 82 11.12 -8.33 -7.28
N GLU A 83 10.73 -7.94 -8.49
CA GLU A 83 11.62 -7.65 -9.61
C GLU A 83 11.96 -6.15 -9.64
N ARG A 84 13.04 -5.79 -10.36
CA ARG A 84 13.46 -4.39 -10.46
C ARG A 84 12.35 -3.50 -11.03
N GLU A 85 11.61 -4.03 -11.99
CA GLU A 85 10.58 -3.34 -12.76
C GLU A 85 9.25 -3.19 -12.01
N ASP A 86 9.07 -3.87 -10.87
CA ASP A 86 7.83 -3.80 -10.09
C ASP A 86 7.61 -2.40 -9.50
N PHE A 87 8.69 -1.66 -9.28
CA PHE A 87 8.63 -0.28 -8.82
C PHE A 87 9.53 0.63 -9.67
N THR A 88 9.20 1.91 -9.67
CA THR A 88 10.04 2.98 -10.21
C THR A 88 10.64 3.81 -9.05
N ASP A 89 11.41 4.84 -9.33
CA ASP A 89 11.86 5.79 -8.29
C ASP A 89 10.75 6.83 -7.97
N LEU A 90 10.99 7.71 -7.01
CA LEU A 90 10.00 8.72 -6.62
C LEU A 90 9.64 9.67 -7.77
N ALA A 91 10.59 10.00 -8.63
CA ALA A 91 10.34 10.86 -9.78
C ALA A 91 9.43 10.15 -10.79
N GLY A 92 9.62 8.85 -10.99
CA GLY A 92 8.76 7.99 -11.79
C GLY A 92 7.34 7.94 -11.25
N VAL A 93 7.14 7.76 -9.94
CA VAL A 93 5.80 7.80 -9.33
C VAL A 93 5.09 9.13 -9.61
N VAL A 94 5.79 10.25 -9.46
CA VAL A 94 5.25 11.60 -9.77
C VAL A 94 4.93 11.73 -11.26
N ALA A 95 5.80 11.25 -12.15
CA ALA A 95 5.59 11.30 -13.59
C ALA A 95 4.36 10.47 -14.02
N LEU A 96 4.17 9.28 -13.44
CA LEU A 96 2.99 8.44 -13.67
C LEU A 96 1.69 9.13 -13.23
N CYS A 97 1.72 9.83 -12.08
CA CYS A 97 0.59 10.65 -11.64
C CYS A 97 0.27 11.74 -12.67
N GLN A 98 1.28 12.49 -13.11
CA GLN A 98 1.13 13.57 -14.09
C GLN A 98 0.61 13.06 -15.45
N ALA A 99 1.14 11.94 -15.93
CA ALA A 99 0.69 11.28 -17.15
C ALA A 99 -0.79 10.85 -17.06
N ALA A 100 -1.26 10.49 -15.86
CA ALA A 100 -2.68 10.23 -15.59
C ALA A 100 -3.55 11.50 -15.49
N GLY A 101 -2.98 12.70 -15.73
CA GLY A 101 -3.67 13.98 -15.63
C GLY A 101 -3.94 14.42 -14.19
N LEU A 102 -3.19 13.87 -13.23
CA LEU A 102 -3.31 14.13 -11.80
C LEU A 102 -2.04 14.81 -11.30
N THR A 103 -2.18 15.98 -10.70
CA THR A 103 -1.05 16.73 -10.15
C THR A 103 -0.89 16.41 -8.67
N PRO A 104 0.27 15.91 -8.21
CA PRO A 104 0.60 15.85 -6.79
C PRO A 104 0.68 17.26 -6.20
N VAL A 105 -0.10 17.53 -5.17
CA VAL A 105 -0.13 18.84 -4.48
C VAL A 105 0.40 18.77 -3.05
N TYR A 106 0.54 17.56 -2.50
CA TYR A 106 1.19 17.27 -1.24
C TYR A 106 1.74 15.85 -1.29
N GLY A 107 2.83 15.59 -0.58
CA GLY A 107 3.41 14.26 -0.46
C GLY A 107 4.11 14.08 0.88
N HIS A 108 4.05 12.87 1.39
CA HIS A 108 4.85 12.39 2.53
C HIS A 108 5.58 11.13 2.08
N VAL A 109 6.90 11.12 2.22
CA VAL A 109 7.71 9.91 2.06
C VAL A 109 7.95 9.36 3.45
N SER A 110 7.61 8.10 3.65
CA SER A 110 7.76 7.44 4.94
C SER A 110 9.22 7.43 5.35
N THR A 111 9.49 7.90 6.56
CA THR A 111 10.82 7.84 7.16
C THR A 111 11.22 6.39 7.41
N LEU A 112 12.53 6.15 7.59
CA LEU A 112 13.01 4.83 7.99
C LEU A 112 12.38 4.35 9.30
N ALA A 113 12.13 5.27 10.25
CA ALA A 113 11.48 4.92 11.52
C ALA A 113 10.02 4.49 11.32
N GLU A 114 9.26 5.15 10.45
CA GLU A 114 7.88 4.74 10.13
C GLU A 114 7.83 3.38 9.43
N TRP A 115 8.79 3.11 8.55
CA TRP A 115 8.98 1.77 7.95
C TRP A 115 9.32 0.72 9.01
N ASP A 116 10.26 1.03 9.90
CA ASP A 116 10.64 0.11 10.98
C ASP A 116 9.44 -0.21 11.88
N ASP A 117 8.66 0.81 12.28
CA ASP A 117 7.47 0.64 13.11
C ASP A 117 6.42 -0.25 12.41
N TYR A 118 6.21 -0.07 11.10
CA TYR A 118 5.33 -0.94 10.31
C TYR A 118 5.81 -2.40 10.31
N GLU A 119 7.09 -2.63 10.03
CA GLU A 119 7.68 -3.97 9.93
C GLU A 119 7.76 -4.69 11.28
N TRP A 120 8.00 -3.94 12.36
CA TRP A 120 7.87 -4.45 13.72
C TRP A 120 6.42 -4.86 14.02
N CYS A 121 5.43 -4.07 13.60
CA CYS A 121 4.03 -4.44 13.76
C CYS A 121 3.68 -5.69 12.94
N TRP A 122 4.10 -5.77 11.69
CA TRP A 122 3.80 -6.89 10.79
C TRP A 122 4.38 -8.20 11.34
N THR A 123 5.70 -8.24 11.50
CA THR A 123 6.41 -9.46 11.93
C THR A 123 6.12 -9.77 13.40
N GLY A 124 5.94 -8.74 14.24
CA GLY A 124 5.69 -8.88 15.68
C GLY A 124 4.30 -9.38 15.99
N SER A 125 3.27 -8.95 15.26
CA SER A 125 1.90 -9.41 15.49
C SER A 125 1.76 -10.90 15.23
N LEU A 126 2.36 -11.39 14.14
CA LEU A 126 2.29 -12.80 13.77
C LEU A 126 3.14 -13.68 14.72
N ALA A 127 4.34 -13.21 15.07
CA ALA A 127 5.20 -13.89 16.04
C ALA A 127 4.57 -13.95 17.44
N GLY A 128 4.00 -12.84 17.94
CA GLY A 128 3.31 -12.78 19.22
C GLY A 128 2.11 -13.71 19.26
N TRP A 129 1.28 -13.69 18.20
CA TRP A 129 0.15 -14.59 18.11
C TRP A 129 0.56 -16.07 18.14
N ALA A 130 1.63 -16.46 17.43
CA ALA A 130 2.13 -17.83 17.44
C ALA A 130 2.63 -18.28 18.82
N LEU A 131 3.29 -17.38 19.57
CA LEU A 131 3.74 -17.65 20.95
C LEU A 131 2.57 -17.78 21.92
N ASP A 132 1.51 -16.98 21.75
CA ASP A 132 0.32 -17.02 22.61
C ASP A 132 -0.58 -18.24 22.31
N HIS A 133 -0.44 -18.87 21.14
CA HIS A 133 -1.28 -19.98 20.69
C HIS A 133 -0.46 -21.20 20.21
N PRO A 134 0.44 -21.76 21.04
CA PRO A 134 1.40 -22.77 20.60
C PRO A 134 0.76 -24.08 20.11
N GLU A 135 -0.43 -24.41 20.64
CA GLU A 135 -1.20 -25.61 20.27
C GLU A 135 -2.00 -25.44 18.95
N HIS A 136 -2.08 -24.23 18.40
CA HIS A 136 -2.85 -23.98 17.19
C HIS A 136 -2.15 -24.64 15.98
N PRO A 137 -2.87 -25.36 15.09
CA PRO A 137 -2.26 -26.08 13.97
C PRO A 137 -1.38 -25.24 13.03
N ARG A 138 -1.62 -23.91 12.99
CA ARG A 138 -0.87 -22.93 12.19
C ARG A 138 0.15 -22.09 12.96
N ALA A 139 0.40 -22.39 14.24
CA ALA A 139 1.35 -21.62 15.05
C ALA A 139 2.78 -21.68 14.48
N ALA A 140 3.23 -22.87 14.10
CA ALA A 140 4.55 -23.05 13.50
C ALA A 140 4.70 -22.33 12.15
N GLU A 141 3.65 -22.37 11.31
CA GLU A 141 3.60 -21.65 10.03
C GLU A 141 3.68 -20.14 10.25
N ALA A 142 2.86 -19.59 11.16
CA ALA A 142 2.88 -18.17 11.51
C ALA A 142 4.25 -17.72 12.04
N ALA A 143 4.90 -18.52 12.90
CA ALA A 143 6.22 -18.22 13.40
C ALA A 143 7.29 -18.23 12.30
N ALA A 144 7.21 -19.18 11.37
CA ALA A 144 8.12 -19.28 10.23
C ALA A 144 7.98 -18.08 9.29
N GLU A 145 6.75 -17.74 8.90
CA GLU A 145 6.43 -16.58 8.05
C GLU A 145 6.96 -15.27 8.67
N ALA A 146 6.71 -15.07 9.97
CA ALA A 146 7.19 -13.90 10.69
C ALA A 146 8.73 -13.81 10.72
N ALA A 147 9.42 -14.96 10.85
CA ALA A 147 10.87 -15.02 10.87
C ALA A 147 11.48 -14.79 9.48
N GLU A 148 10.89 -15.40 8.44
CA GLU A 148 11.31 -15.25 7.05
C GLU A 148 11.19 -13.80 6.58
N HIS A 149 10.02 -13.19 6.76
CA HIS A 149 9.82 -11.79 6.38
C HIS A 149 10.74 -10.84 7.16
N ARG A 150 10.95 -11.08 8.47
CA ARG A 150 11.87 -10.27 9.27
C ARG A 150 13.31 -10.36 8.72
N ALA A 151 13.74 -11.54 8.27
CA ALA A 151 15.03 -11.71 7.65
C ALA A 151 15.11 -10.99 6.29
N GLY A 152 14.07 -11.10 5.46
CA GLY A 152 13.97 -10.41 4.17
C GLY A 152 13.98 -8.89 4.31
N TRP A 153 13.29 -8.35 5.30
CA TRP A 153 13.33 -6.93 5.64
C TRP A 153 14.71 -6.49 6.13
N LEU A 154 15.22 -7.07 7.23
CA LEU A 154 16.45 -6.61 7.89
C LEU A 154 17.71 -6.84 7.03
N GLY A 155 17.76 -7.95 6.31
CA GLY A 155 18.88 -8.34 5.46
C GLY A 155 18.74 -7.93 3.98
N GLY A 156 17.54 -7.51 3.57
CA GLY A 156 17.22 -7.19 2.18
C GLY A 156 16.84 -5.73 1.99
N TYR A 157 15.54 -5.42 2.06
CA TYR A 157 15.00 -4.17 1.50
C TYR A 157 14.93 -2.99 2.47
N ARG A 158 15.31 -3.13 3.75
CA ARG A 158 15.33 -2.03 4.72
C ARG A 158 16.21 -0.87 4.24
N GLY A 159 15.58 0.30 4.01
CA GLY A 159 16.26 1.50 3.50
C GLY A 159 16.56 1.49 1.99
N VAL A 160 16.01 0.51 1.26
CA VAL A 160 16.06 0.41 -0.21
C VAL A 160 14.68 0.67 -0.81
N LEU A 161 13.64 0.07 -0.21
CA LEU A 161 12.25 0.35 -0.56
C LEU A 161 11.76 1.59 0.22
N GLY A 162 11.19 2.55 -0.51
CA GLY A 162 10.50 3.71 0.01
C GLY A 162 8.98 3.57 -0.13
N PHE A 163 8.23 4.40 0.57
CA PHE A 163 6.77 4.48 0.43
C PHE A 163 6.32 5.93 0.44
N ALA A 164 5.67 6.36 -0.65
CA ALA A 164 5.17 7.71 -0.81
C ALA A 164 3.65 7.73 -0.70
N THR A 165 3.11 8.61 0.15
CA THR A 165 1.69 8.95 0.19
C THR A 165 1.48 10.32 -0.41
N LEU A 166 0.79 10.38 -1.55
CA LEU A 166 0.59 11.60 -2.33
C LEU A 166 -0.88 12.02 -2.33
N VAL A 167 -1.14 13.31 -2.16
CA VAL A 167 -2.45 13.92 -2.43
C VAL A 167 -2.42 14.47 -3.85
N LEU A 168 -3.33 13.99 -4.68
CA LEU A 168 -3.44 14.29 -6.09
C LEU A 168 -4.71 15.10 -6.39
N ARG A 169 -4.63 16.01 -7.36
CA ARG A 169 -5.77 16.77 -7.89
C ARG A 169 -5.84 16.64 -9.40
N GLY A 170 -7.05 16.42 -9.92
CA GLY A 170 -7.34 16.56 -11.34
C GLY A 170 -7.41 18.03 -11.76
N ARG A 171 -7.13 18.29 -13.04
CA ARG A 171 -7.45 19.59 -13.66
C ARG A 171 -8.95 19.73 -13.88
#